data_AF-A0A658ID64-F1
#
_entry.id   AF-A0A658ID64-F1
#
_cell.length_a   1.000
_cell.length_b   1.000
_cell.length_c   1.000
_cell.angle_alpha   90.00
_cell.angle_beta   90.00
_cell.angle_gamma   90.00
#
_symmetry.space_group_name_H-M   'P 1'
#
loop_
_entity.id
_entity.type
_entity.pdbx_description
1 polymer ?
#
loop_
_entity_poly.entity_id
_entity_poly.type
_entity_poly.pdbx_seq_one_letter_code
_entity_poly.pdbx_strand_id
1 'polypeptide(L)' 'MTRGNQYQDEDSGVLLYHNPETRETEILIDEHRRNQSAVQTLVMRLLGEHARSSTRFVSRSVLQ' A
#
# COMPACT_ATOMS: atom_id res chain seq x y z
N MET A 1 7.40 -17.81 18.08
CA MET A 1 6.26 -17.62 17.15
C MET A 1 5.91 -16.14 17.14
N THR A 2 6.66 -15.32 16.42
CA THR A 2 6.43 -13.88 16.31
C THR A 2 5.53 -13.62 15.10
N ARG A 3 4.23 -13.39 15.36
CA ARG A 3 3.29 -12.84 14.38
C ARG A 3 3.73 -11.40 14.09
N GLY A 4 4.58 -11.25 13.08
CA GLY A 4 5.08 -9.95 12.63
C GLY A 4 4.02 -9.23 11.81
N ASN A 5 3.64 -8.05 12.31
CA ASN A 5 3.17 -6.88 11.56
C ASN A 5 1.89 -7.03 10.72
N GLN A 6 0.76 -6.89 11.41
CA GLN A 6 -0.44 -6.27 10.84
C GLN A 6 -0.16 -4.75 10.66
N TYR A 7 0.48 -4.35 9.56
CA TYR A 7 0.47 -2.94 9.11
C TYR A 7 -0.74 -2.65 8.23
N GLN A 8 -1.90 -3.18 8.60
CA GLN A 8 -3.16 -2.81 7.97
C GLN A 8 -3.82 -1.81 8.92
N ASP A 9 -3.29 -0.60 8.94
CA ASP A 9 -4.05 0.53 9.45
C ASP A 9 -5.11 0.79 8.39
N GLU A 10 -6.32 0.29 8.62
CA GLU A 10 -7.45 0.30 7.68
C GLU A 10 -7.83 1.72 7.20
N ASP A 11 -7.28 2.78 7.83
CA ASP A 11 -7.46 4.18 7.44
C ASP A 11 -6.17 4.87 6.96
N SER A 12 -5.11 4.13 6.65
CA SER A 12 -3.85 4.73 6.19
C SER A 12 -3.89 5.25 4.74
N GLY A 13 -4.90 4.85 3.94
CA GLY A 13 -5.01 5.26 2.53
C GLY A 13 -3.97 4.62 1.61
N VAL A 14 -3.28 3.59 2.09
CA VAL A 14 -2.29 2.80 1.34
C VAL A 14 -2.50 1.32 1.65
N LEU A 15 -2.50 0.47 0.63
CA LEU A 15 -2.59 -0.98 0.79
C LEU A 15 -1.47 -1.65 0.00
N LEU A 16 -0.73 -2.53 0.65
CA LEU A 16 0.16 -3.46 -0.04
C LEU A 16 -0.67 -4.66 -0.50
N TYR A 17 -0.86 -4.77 -1.81
CA TYR A 17 -1.65 -5.82 -2.44
C TYR A 17 -0.75 -6.83 -3.16
N HIS A 18 -0.99 -8.12 -2.92
CA HIS A 18 -0.34 -9.19 -3.64
C HIS A 18 -1.32 -9.78 -4.64
N ASN A 19 -1.06 -9.59 -5.94
CA ASN A 19 -1.93 -10.08 -6.99
C ASN A 19 -1.70 -11.59 -7.18
N PRO A 20 -2.70 -12.46 -6.88
CA PRO A 20 -2.51 -13.90 -6.96
C PRO A 20 -2.41 -14.42 -8.41
N GLU A 21 -2.92 -13.67 -9.38
CA GLU A 21 -2.93 -14.05 -10.79
C GLU A 21 -1.57 -13.78 -11.45
N THR A 22 -0.99 -12.60 -11.19
CA THR A 22 0.29 -12.17 -11.79
C THR A 22 1.50 -12.45 -10.90
N ARG A 23 1.27 -12.74 -9.61
CA ARG A 23 2.31 -12.85 -8.56
C ARG A 23 3.08 -11.55 -8.32
N GLU A 24 2.56 -10.43 -8.79
CA GLU A 24 3.14 -9.12 -8.58
C GLU A 24 2.69 -8.54 -7.23
N THR A 25 3.50 -7.62 -6.71
CA THR A 25 3.12 -6.81 -5.55
C THR A 25 2.83 -5.40 -6.02
N GLU A 26 1.72 -4.85 -5.57
CA GLU A 26 1.23 -3.53 -5.94
C GLU A 26 1.04 -2.71 -4.65
N ILE A 27 1.45 -1.45 -4.67
CA ILE A 27 1.14 -0.48 -3.62
C ILE A 27 -0.05 0.34 -4.14
N LEU A 28 -1.23 0.06 -3.60
CA LEU A 28 -2.46 0.78 -3.91
C LEU A 28 -2.54 2.03 -3.02
N ILE A 29 -2.83 3.18 -3.63
CA ILE A 29 -2.80 4.49 -2.95
C ILE A 29 -4.15 5.17 -3.18
N ASP A 30 -4.79 5.65 -2.11
CA ASP A 30 -6.01 6.47 -2.20
C ASP A 30 -5.70 7.75 -2.98
N GLU A 31 -6.32 7.89 -4.15
CA GLU A 31 -6.09 9.00 -5.07
C GLU A 31 -6.38 10.36 -4.44
N HIS A 32 -7.35 10.44 -3.54
CA HIS A 32 -7.74 11.68 -2.86
C HIS A 32 -6.75 12.07 -1.76
N ARG A 33 -5.92 11.13 -1.30
CA ARG A 33 -4.97 11.33 -0.22
C ARG A 33 -3.50 11.26 -0.68
N ARG A 34 -3.23 11.06 -1.97
CA ARG A 34 -1.87 10.91 -2.55
C ARG A 34 -0.88 12.02 -2.18
N ASN A 35 -1.38 13.23 -1.90
CA ASN A 35 -0.57 14.39 -1.54
C ASN A 35 -0.39 14.56 -0.02
N GLN A 36 -1.04 13.73 0.80
CA GLN A 36 -0.88 13.79 2.25
C GLN A 36 0.49 13.24 2.64
N SER A 37 1.20 13.97 3.50
CA SER A 37 2.56 13.59 3.91
C SER A 37 2.62 12.21 4.58
N ALA A 38 1.58 11.82 5.32
CA ALA A 38 1.48 10.50 5.94
C ALA A 38 1.42 9.37 4.90
N VAL A 39 0.61 9.55 3.85
CA VAL A 39 0.52 8.62 2.72
C VAL A 39 1.86 8.51 1.99
N GLN A 40 2.49 9.64 1.67
CA GLN A 40 3.79 9.64 0.99
C GLN A 40 4.89 8.96 1.82
N THR A 41 4.91 9.20 3.13
CA THR A 41 5.88 8.55 4.04
C THR A 41 5.71 7.04 4.05
N LEU A 42 4.46 6.56 4.09
CA LEU A 42 4.15 5.15 4.08
C LEU A 42 4.51 4.50 2.73
N VAL A 43 4.18 5.15 1.61
CA VAL A 43 4.55 4.68 0.26
C VAL A 43 6.06 4.57 0.11
N MET A 44 6.84 5.56 0.55
CA MET A 44 8.30 5.53 0.49
C MET A 44 8.89 4.40 1.33
N ARG A 45 8.31 4.13 2.52
CA ARG A 45 8.70 2.97 3.33
C ARG A 45 8.44 1.67 2.59
N LEU A 46 7.25 1.49 2.03
CA LEU A 46 6.86 0.28 1.30
C LEU A 46 7.69 0.06 0.03
N LEU A 47 8.06 1.13 -0.68
CA LEU A 47 8.99 1.03 -1.82
C LEU A 47 10.39 0.61 -1.39
N GLY A 48 10.83 1.03 -0.20
CA GLY A 48 12.10 0.58 0.40
C GLY A 48 12.09 -0.89 0.80
N GLU A 49 10.97 -1.37 1.35
CA GLU A 49 10.78 -2.78 1.77
C GLU A 49 10.48 -3.71 0.58
N HIS A 50 9.79 -3.21 -0.43
CA HIS A 50 9.32 -3.95 -1.59
C HIS A 50 9.75 -3.27 -2.90
N ALA A 51 11.05 -3.28 -3.18
CA ALA A 51 11.67 -2.58 -4.31
C ALA A 51 11.15 -2.98 -5.71
N ARG A 52 10.42 -4.10 -5.83
CA ARG A 52 9.83 -4.58 -7.09
C ARG A 52 8.34 -4.28 -7.22
N SER A 53 7.74 -3.61 -6.24
CA SER A 53 6.33 -3.30 -6.29
C SER A 53 6.02 -2.18 -7.28
N SER A 54 4.93 -2.33 -8.02
CA SER A 54 4.34 -1.23 -8.78
C SER A 54 3.47 -0.35 -7.89
N THR A 55 3.16 0.87 -8.32
CA THR A 55 2.26 1.78 -7.60
C THR A 55 1.04 2.09 -8.44
N ARG A 56 -0.13 2.13 -7.80
CA ARG A 56 -1.40 2.41 -8.48
C ARG A 56 -2.30 3.30 -7.61
N PHE A 57 -2.83 4.35 -8.22
CA PHE A 57 -3.86 5.19 -7.58
C PHE A 57 -5.23 4.56 -7.76
N VAL A 58 -5.99 4.47 -6.67
CA VAL A 58 -7.31 3.85 -6.64
C VAL A 58 -8.28 4.70 -5.80
N SER A 59 -9.58 4.53 -6.04
CA SER A 59 -10.60 5.10 -5.17
C SER A 59 -10.59 4.39 -3.81
N ARG A 60 -11.03 5.09 -2.76
CA ARG A 60 -11.07 4.54 -1.39
C ARG A 60 -11.85 3.23 -1.26
N SER A 61 -12.87 3.01 -2.08
CA SER A 61 -13.65 1.76 -2.11
C SER A 61 -12.85 0.52 -2.49
N VAL A 62 -11.69 0.66 -3.15
CA VAL A 62 -10.80 -0.46 -3.52
C VAL A 62 -9.92 -0.88 -2.33
N LEU A 63 -9.75 0.00 -1.35
CA LEU A 63 -8.91 -0.23 -0.17
C LEU A 63 -9.66 -0.88 1.00
N GLN A 64 -10.98 -1.12 0.85
CA GLN A 64 -11.88 -1.66 1.88
C GLN A 64 -12.11 -3.16 1.74
#